data_AF-A0A831KN22-F1
#
_entry.id   AF-A0A831KN22-F1
#
_cell.length_a   1.000
_cell.length_b   1.000
_cell.length_c   1.000
_cell.angle_alpha   90.00
_cell.angle_beta   90.00
_cell.angle_gamma   90.00
#
_symmetry.space_group_name_H-M   'P 1'
#
loop_
_entity.id
_entity.type
_entity.pdbx_description
1 polymer ?
#
loop_
_entity_poly.entity_id
_entity_poly.type
_entity_poly.pdbx_seq_one_letter_code
_entity_poly.pdbx_strand_id
1 'polypeptide(L)' 'MSKTLVTAKVNPDMDGVASSYAYAELYGAVPVFYGALLPEPHFVLRELKITPLMNLDKWEGNFVIV' A
#
# COMPACT_ATOMS: atom_id res chain seq x y z
N MET A 1 15.98 -15.57 -3.41
CA MET A 1 16.33 -14.34 -2.68
C MET A 1 15.13 -13.94 -1.83
N SER A 2 15.33 -13.60 -0.55
CA SER A 2 14.26 -13.03 0.28
C SER A 2 13.98 -11.60 -0.18
N LYS A 3 12.70 -11.21 -0.34
CA LYS A 3 12.30 -9.82 -0.61
C LYS A 3 11.91 -9.19 0.72
N THR A 4 12.53 -8.07 1.07
CA THR A 4 12.17 -7.27 2.24
C THR A 4 10.83 -6.57 1.98
N LEU A 5 9.90 -6.68 2.92
CA LEU A 5 8.60 -6.02 2.86
C LEU A 5 8.61 -4.77 3.72
N VAL A 6 8.00 -3.71 3.23
CA VAL A 6 7.77 -2.47 3.95
C VAL A 6 6.28 -2.31 4.12
N THR A 7 5.84 -1.94 5.32
CA THR A 7 4.42 -1.80 5.59
C THR A 7 4.15 -0.58 6.46
N ALA A 8 2.94 -0.05 6.33
CA ALA A 8 2.40 0.98 7.19
C ALA A 8 1.47 0.36 8.24
N LYS A 9 0.87 1.21 9.08
CA LYS A 9 -0.27 0.80 9.93
C LYS A 9 -1.42 0.24 9.08
N VAL A 10 -2.26 -0.60 9.68
CA VAL A 10 -3.49 -1.10 9.06
C VAL A 10 -4.39 0.09 8.72
N ASN A 11 -5.03 0.04 7.53
CA ASN A 11 -5.81 1.15 6.96
C ASN A 11 -4.98 2.44 6.88
N PRO A 12 -3.89 2.46 6.10
CA PRO A 12 -2.96 3.58 6.09
C PRO A 12 -3.60 4.85 5.50
N ASP A 13 -3.24 5.98 6.09
CA ASP A 13 -3.47 7.32 5.53
C ASP A 13 -2.41 7.64 4.46
N MET A 14 -2.52 8.82 3.86
CA MET A 14 -1.65 9.24 2.76
C MET A 14 -0.17 9.24 3.18
N ASP A 15 0.13 9.64 4.42
CA ASP A 15 1.49 9.64 4.95
C ASP A 15 2.06 8.21 5.04
N GLY A 16 1.30 7.27 5.59
CA GLY A 16 1.72 5.86 5.64
C GLY A 16 1.97 5.26 4.25
N VAL A 17 1.12 5.59 3.28
CA VAL A 17 1.28 5.12 1.90
C VAL A 17 2.52 5.74 1.24
N ALA A 18 2.65 7.06 1.26
CA ALA A 18 3.77 7.79 0.66
C ALA A 18 5.12 7.35 1.26
N SER A 19 5.19 7.28 2.58
CA SER A 19 6.40 6.87 3.30
C SER A 19 6.81 5.43 2.97
N SER A 20 5.85 4.51 2.80
CA SER A 20 6.13 3.13 2.43
C SER A 20 6.72 3.01 1.01
N TYR A 21 6.19 3.77 0.05
CA TYR A 21 6.72 3.81 -1.31
C TYR A 21 8.12 4.42 -1.36
N ALA A 22 8.32 5.57 -0.69
CA ALA A 22 9.62 6.23 -0.64
C ALA A 22 10.70 5.32 -0.02
N TYR A 23 10.37 4.65 1.08
CA TYR A 23 11.29 3.69 1.70
C TYR A 23 11.53 2.47 0.80
N ALA A 24 10.49 1.94 0.17
CA ALA A 24 10.64 0.80 -0.74
C ALA A 24 11.56 1.10 -1.92
N GLU A 25 11.45 2.28 -2.51
CA GLU A 25 12.32 2.74 -3.61
C GLU A 25 13.78 2.88 -3.16
N LEU A 26 14.02 3.51 -2.01
CA LEU A 26 15.38 3.74 -1.49
C LEU A 26 16.13 2.44 -1.14
N TYR A 27 15.41 1.43 -0.65
CA TYR A 27 16.03 0.21 -0.11
C TYR A 27 15.78 -1.04 -0.97
N GLY A 28 15.19 -0.90 -2.16
CA GLY A 28 14.88 -2.02 -3.04
C GLY A 28 13.90 -3.03 -2.41
N ALA A 29 12.95 -2.53 -1.63
CA ALA A 29 11.95 -3.33 -0.93
C ALA A 29 10.58 -3.27 -1.64
N VAL A 30 9.59 -3.99 -1.12
CA VAL A 30 8.23 -4.02 -1.68
C VAL A 30 7.25 -3.42 -0.67
N PRO A 31 6.52 -2.35 -1.03
CA PRO A 31 5.50 -1.80 -0.15
C PRO A 31 4.27 -2.70 -0.17
N VAL A 32 3.77 -3.05 1.01
CA VAL A 32 2.58 -3.88 1.20
C VAL A 32 1.65 -3.21 2.20
N PHE A 33 0.40 -3.04 1.81
CA PHE A 33 -0.63 -2.42 2.64
C PHE A 33 -1.63 -3.47 3.13
N TYR A 34 -2.07 -3.28 4.38
CA TYR A 34 -3.07 -4.11 5.04
C TYR A 34 -4.33 -3.30 5.31
N GLY A 35 -5.49 -3.90 5.06
CA GLY A 35 -6.78 -3.25 5.21
C GLY A 35 -7.19 -2.43 3.99
N ALA A 36 -8.17 -1.55 4.16
CA ALA A 36 -8.69 -0.69 3.10
C ALA A 36 -7.84 0.57 2.94
N LEU A 37 -7.55 0.94 1.70
CA LEU A 37 -7.04 2.28 1.40
C LEU A 37 -8.16 3.29 1.59
N LEU A 38 -7.86 4.38 2.30
CA LEU A 38 -8.76 5.52 2.37
C LEU A 38 -8.94 6.15 0.97
N PRO A 39 -10.02 6.90 0.72
CA PRO A 39 -10.30 7.47 -0.60
C PRO A 39 -9.18 8.35 -1.16
N GLU A 40 -8.50 9.11 -0.30
CA GLU A 40 -7.40 9.99 -0.68
C GLU A 40 -6.18 9.20 -1.21
N PRO A 41 -5.57 8.26 -0.46
CA PRO A 41 -4.51 7.41 -0.99
C PRO A 41 -4.89 6.68 -2.27
N HIS A 42 -6.13 6.18 -2.35
CA HIS A 42 -6.63 5.52 -3.54
C HIS A 42 -6.65 6.45 -4.76
N PHE A 43 -7.16 7.68 -4.60
CA PHE A 43 -7.17 8.68 -5.66
C PHE A 43 -5.74 9.03 -6.13
N VAL A 44 -4.83 9.29 -5.20
CA VAL A 44 -3.44 9.65 -5.55
C VAL A 44 -2.73 8.50 -6.27
N LEU A 45 -2.84 7.27 -5.76
CA LEU A 45 -2.22 6.11 -6.42
C LEU A 45 -2.76 5.90 -7.83
N ARG A 46 -4.05 6.12 -8.06
CA ARG A 46 -4.67 6.06 -9.38
C ARG A 46 -4.11 7.12 -10.34
N GLU A 47 -4.01 8.37 -9.90
CA GLU A 47 -3.44 9.47 -10.72
C GLU A 47 -1.98 9.18 -11.10
N LEU A 48 -1.23 8.58 -10.17
CA LEU A 48 0.17 8.17 -10.39
C LEU A 48 0.31 6.87 -11.19
N LYS A 49 -0.79 6.20 -11.55
CA LYS A 49 -0.82 4.89 -12.21
C LYS A 49 -0.04 3.82 -11.44
N ILE A 50 -0.08 3.90 -10.12
CA ILE A 50 0.56 2.94 -9.22
C ILE A 50 -0.50 1.94 -8.76
N THR A 51 -0.27 0.65 -9.07
CA THR A 51 -1.11 -0.44 -8.54
C THR A 51 -0.56 -0.89 -7.19
N PRO A 52 -1.28 -0.67 -6.07
CA PRO A 52 -0.83 -1.13 -4.77
C PRO A 52 -0.90 -2.66 -4.65
N LEU A 53 0.11 -3.25 -4.01
CA LEU A 53 0.06 -4.64 -3.58
C LEU A 53 -0.65 -4.69 -2.22
N MET A 54 -1.86 -5.24 -2.23
CA MET A 54 -2.72 -5.39 -1.05
C MET A 54 -2.68 -6.85 -0.59
N ASN A 55 -2.33 -7.10 0.68
CA ASN A 55 -2.42 -8.44 1.25
C ASN A 55 -3.73 -8.57 2.04
N LEU A 56 -4.62 -9.44 1.54
CA LEU A 56 -6.01 -9.55 1.97
C LEU A 56 -6.26 -10.63 3.03
N ASP A 57 -5.23 -11.38 3.46
CA ASP A 57 -5.39 -12.50 4.39
C ASP A 57 -5.77 -12.10 5.83
N LYS A 58 -6.11 -10.83 6.08
CA LYS A 58 -6.65 -10.35 7.35
C LYS A 58 -7.69 -9.26 7.17
N TRP A 59 -8.80 -9.50 6.46
CA TRP A 59 -10.10 -8.92 6.83
C TRP A 59 -11.24 -9.38 5.91
N GLU A 60 -12.30 -9.88 6.52
CA GLU A 60 -13.60 -9.99 5.88
C GLU A 60 -14.09 -8.59 5.48
N GLY A 61 -14.35 -8.39 4.19
CA GLY A 61 -15.19 -7.28 3.74
C GLY A 61 -14.52 -6.24 2.84
N ASN A 62 -14.72 -6.48 1.54
CA ASN A 62 -14.79 -5.50 0.45
C ASN A 62 -13.48 -5.14 -0.28
N PHE A 63 -13.47 -5.59 -1.52
CA PHE A 63 -12.50 -5.29 -2.57
C PHE A 63 -12.95 -4.08 -3.37
N VAL A 64 -12.00 -3.23 -3.77
CA VAL A 64 -11.96 -2.62 -5.10
C VAL A 64 -10.49 -2.48 -5.51
N ILE A 65 -10.09 -3.19 -6.58
CA ILE A 65 -8.94 -2.83 -7.42
C ILE A 65 -9.55 -2.38 -8.74
N VAL A 66 -9.37 -1.11 -9.11
CA VAL A 66 -9.51 -0.63 -10.50
C VAL A 66 -8.13 -0.31 -11.02
#